data_AF-A0A9W7C172-F1
#
_entry.id   AF-A0A9W7C172-F1
#
_cell.length_a   1.000
_cell.length_b   1.000
_cell.length_c   1.000
_cell.angle_alpha   90.00
_cell.angle_beta   90.00
_cell.angle_gamma   90.00
#
_symmetry.space_group_name_H-M   'P 1'
#
loop_
_entity.id
_entity.type
_entity.pdbx_description
1 polymer ?
#
loop_
_entity_poly.entity_id
_entity_poly.type
_entity_poly.pdbx_seq_one_letter_code
_entity_poly.pdbx_strand_id
1 'polypeptide(L)'
;MFHGMFSAQLLRTAARTAAPRQSRSIVRSISVTSIASLRKLDTPQGPQTTTLESSSSINSENETKETTAKGTADADVHSTITPSVDQSLDVNPLTGKTRTISKDLQKGSFHMLKDLNTNKGKLFLAHRLDSSSPPMPWPEMPGLTSLLSTSPPTFPPPSPHLICVSFKQFGFDMLPSWTSSLPPTTPTLQLVIGDGGILKLFQGFLTSSLKKVIPENKWEHTYMYNGEHGRIREMLNIENTLTGFVFYTVGGKVVWRGCGIATEEKKKKGKRAGW
;
A
#
# COMPACT_ATOMS: atom_id res chain seq x y z
N MET A 1 -45.43 21.83 -32.99
CA MET A 1 -45.93 20.43 -32.88
C MET A 1 -46.21 19.94 -34.28
N PHE A 2 -45.31 19.14 -34.84
CA PHE A 2 -45.55 18.40 -36.09
C PHE A 2 -45.15 16.96 -35.83
N HIS A 3 -46.12 16.08 -36.04
CA HIS A 3 -46.04 14.64 -35.84
C HIS A 3 -45.44 13.98 -37.07
N GLY A 4 -44.53 13.03 -36.81
CA GLY A 4 -44.46 11.70 -37.43
C GLY A 4 -44.32 11.62 -38.95
N MET A 5 -43.17 11.11 -39.41
CA MET A 5 -43.07 10.50 -40.73
C MET A 5 -41.87 9.55 -40.84
N PHE A 6 -42.18 8.33 -41.32
CA PHE A 6 -41.37 7.41 -42.12
C PHE A 6 -40.11 6.75 -41.52
N SER A 7 -39.68 5.56 -41.92
CA SER A 7 -40.25 4.41 -42.66
C SER A 7 -39.20 3.32 -42.53
N ALA A 8 -39.63 2.08 -42.33
CA ALA A 8 -38.80 0.92 -42.59
C ALA A 8 -38.49 0.82 -44.09
N GLN A 9 -37.27 0.45 -44.45
CA GLN A 9 -36.97 -0.19 -45.73
C GLN A 9 -35.90 -1.27 -45.56
N LEU A 10 -36.29 -2.46 -46.01
CA LEU A 10 -35.48 -3.64 -46.29
C LEU A 10 -34.30 -3.31 -47.21
N LEU A 11 -33.19 -4.03 -47.06
CA LEU A 11 -32.56 -4.70 -48.19
C LEU A 11 -31.78 -5.94 -47.74
N ARG A 12 -32.15 -7.09 -48.30
CA ARG A 12 -31.46 -8.37 -48.16
C ARG A 12 -30.39 -8.52 -49.25
N THR A 13 -29.40 -9.33 -48.90
CA THR A 13 -28.57 -10.23 -49.75
C THR A 13 -27.39 -9.64 -50.51
N ALA A 14 -26.18 -10.02 -50.07
CA ALA A 14 -25.29 -10.89 -50.87
C ALA A 14 -24.19 -11.49 -49.98
N ALA A 15 -24.18 -12.81 -49.89
CA ALA A 15 -23.07 -13.58 -49.36
C ALA A 15 -21.91 -13.57 -50.36
N ARG A 16 -20.70 -13.22 -49.92
CA ARG A 16 -19.45 -13.60 -50.59
C ARG A 16 -18.35 -13.81 -49.56
N THR A 17 -17.87 -15.04 -49.57
CA THR A 17 -16.72 -15.62 -48.89
C THR A 17 -15.46 -14.81 -49.19
N ALA A 18 -14.76 -14.34 -48.16
CA ALA A 18 -13.38 -13.87 -48.27
C ALA A 18 -12.63 -14.13 -46.96
N ALA A 19 -11.51 -14.85 -47.09
CA ALA A 19 -10.61 -15.30 -46.04
C ALA A 19 -9.82 -14.12 -45.39
N PRO A 20 -9.17 -14.34 -44.23
CA PRO A 20 -8.75 -13.25 -43.35
C PRO A 20 -7.46 -12.58 -43.82
N ARG A 21 -7.52 -11.26 -44.01
CA ARG A 21 -6.33 -10.43 -44.25
C ARG A 21 -5.71 -10.06 -42.90
N GLN A 22 -4.60 -10.72 -42.56
CA GLN A 22 -3.77 -10.38 -41.41
C GLN A 22 -3.28 -8.94 -41.51
N SER A 23 -3.86 -8.04 -40.72
CA SER A 23 -3.32 -6.70 -40.53
C SER A 23 -2.25 -6.75 -39.45
N ARG A 24 -0.98 -6.68 -39.86
CA ARG A 24 0.17 -6.49 -38.97
C ARG A 24 0.12 -5.07 -38.40
N SER A 25 -0.55 -4.92 -37.26
CA SER A 25 -0.37 -3.75 -36.40
C SER A 25 0.91 -3.95 -35.58
N ILE A 26 1.99 -3.30 -36.01
CA ILE A 26 3.23 -3.16 -35.23
C ILE A 26 2.95 -2.10 -34.16
N VAL A 27 2.37 -2.50 -33.04
CA VAL A 27 2.45 -1.73 -31.80
C VAL A 27 3.71 -2.20 -31.08
N ARG A 28 4.72 -1.34 -31.05
CA ARG A 28 5.91 -1.53 -30.21
C ARG A 28 5.48 -1.50 -28.74
N SER A 29 5.28 -2.68 -28.17
CA SER A 29 5.27 -2.89 -26.72
C SER A 29 6.66 -2.56 -26.19
N ILE A 30 6.77 -1.46 -25.43
CA ILE A 30 7.93 -1.24 -24.57
C ILE A 30 7.74 -2.19 -23.38
N SER A 31 8.23 -3.42 -23.52
CA SER A 31 8.38 -4.34 -22.40
C SER A 31 9.52 -3.82 -21.53
N VAL A 32 9.20 -3.35 -20.34
CA VAL A 32 10.19 -3.12 -19.28
C VAL A 32 10.61 -4.50 -18.79
N THR A 33 11.68 -5.03 -19.38
CA THR A 33 12.29 -6.28 -18.99
C THR A 33 12.84 -6.14 -17.57
N SER A 34 12.24 -6.89 -16.65
CA SER A 34 12.70 -7.04 -15.28
C SER A 34 14.12 -7.60 -15.26
N ILE A 35 15.06 -6.85 -14.66
CA ILE A 35 16.41 -7.33 -14.34
C ILE A 35 16.27 -8.25 -13.13
N ALA A 36 16.07 -9.54 -13.38
CA ALA A 36 16.19 -10.58 -12.38
C ALA A 36 16.73 -11.86 -13.03
N SER A 37 18.03 -11.89 -13.32
CA SER A 37 18.76 -13.12 -13.59
C SER A 37 20.25 -12.86 -13.41
N LEU A 38 20.77 -13.16 -12.22
CA LEU A 38 22.18 -13.52 -11.98
C LEU A 38 22.32 -13.96 -10.52
N ARG A 39 22.21 -15.28 -10.30
CA ARG A 39 22.97 -16.12 -9.35
C ARG A 39 22.32 -17.50 -9.29
N LYS A 40 22.66 -18.34 -10.27
CA LYS A 40 22.88 -19.77 -10.02
C LYS A 40 24.38 -19.90 -9.83
N LEU A 41 24.82 -20.33 -8.66
CA LEU A 41 26.09 -21.00 -8.50
C LEU A 41 25.81 -22.29 -7.74
N ASP A 42 26.19 -23.38 -8.38
CA ASP A 42 26.01 -24.75 -7.94
C ASP A 42 26.73 -25.01 -6.62
N THR A 43 26.17 -25.88 -5.79
CA THR A 43 26.92 -26.55 -4.72
C THR A 43 26.51 -28.02 -4.70
N PRO A 44 27.46 -28.96 -4.77
CA PRO A 44 27.18 -30.38 -4.96
C PRO A 44 26.72 -31.06 -3.67
N GLN A 45 25.93 -32.12 -3.86
CA GLN A 45 25.51 -33.07 -2.83
C GLN A 45 26.71 -33.85 -2.26
N GLY A 46 26.69 -34.07 -0.94
CA GLY A 46 27.54 -35.00 -0.19
C GLY A 46 26.88 -35.39 1.13
N PRO A 47 27.25 -36.53 1.74
CA PRO A 47 26.29 -37.57 2.14
C PRO A 47 25.75 -37.48 3.58
N GLN A 48 24.61 -38.15 3.77
CA GLN A 48 23.96 -38.40 5.05
C GLN A 48 24.86 -39.21 5.98
N THR A 49 24.98 -38.77 7.23
CA THR A 49 25.46 -39.60 8.33
C THR A 49 24.46 -39.48 9.49
N THR A 50 23.87 -40.61 9.84
CA THR A 50 23.07 -40.87 11.04
C THR A 50 23.97 -40.91 12.27
N THR A 51 23.63 -40.19 13.34
CA THR A 51 24.06 -40.57 14.70
C THR A 51 23.02 -40.12 15.73
N LEU A 52 22.63 -41.11 16.54
CA LEU A 52 21.77 -41.09 17.72
C LEU A 52 22.47 -40.45 18.93
N GLU A 53 21.68 -40.24 20.00
CA GLU A 53 22.11 -40.01 21.40
C GLU A 53 22.70 -38.61 21.69
N SER A 54 22.50 -37.99 22.85
CA SER A 54 21.86 -38.37 24.11
C SER A 54 21.60 -37.10 24.94
N SER A 55 20.68 -37.26 25.88
CA SER A 55 20.33 -36.40 27.00
C SER A 55 21.50 -35.72 27.72
N SER A 56 21.29 -34.49 28.21
CA SER A 56 21.59 -34.14 29.61
C SER A 56 21.12 -32.73 29.96
N SER A 57 20.37 -32.67 31.06
CA SER A 57 19.96 -31.50 31.82
C SER A 57 21.12 -31.01 32.67
N ILE A 58 21.42 -29.71 32.70
CA ILE A 58 22.13 -29.08 33.82
C ILE A 58 21.58 -27.67 34.06
N ASN A 59 21.08 -27.48 35.28
CA ASN A 59 20.75 -26.20 35.91
C ASN A 59 22.02 -25.37 36.12
N SER A 60 21.92 -24.04 35.99
CA SER A 60 22.77 -23.14 36.77
C SER A 60 22.05 -21.82 37.02
N GLU A 61 21.57 -21.69 38.24
CA GLU A 61 21.38 -20.43 38.94
C GLU A 61 22.66 -19.60 38.86
N ASN A 62 22.52 -18.28 38.73
CA ASN A 62 23.51 -17.35 39.24
C ASN A 62 22.80 -16.08 39.68
N GLU A 63 22.64 -15.98 41.00
CA GLU A 63 22.50 -14.73 41.73
C GLU A 63 23.74 -13.86 41.50
N THR A 64 23.54 -12.55 41.31
CA THR A 64 24.58 -11.58 41.71
C THR A 64 23.95 -10.27 42.15
N LYS A 65 23.89 -10.12 43.47
CA LYS A 65 24.19 -8.94 44.32
C LYS A 65 24.16 -7.55 43.67
N GLU A 66 23.16 -6.78 44.12
CA GLU A 66 23.29 -5.51 44.84
C GLU A 66 24.66 -4.80 44.80
N THR A 67 24.69 -3.57 44.26
CA THR A 67 25.59 -2.52 44.75
C THR A 67 24.94 -1.14 44.60
N THR A 68 24.67 -0.55 45.75
CA THR A 68 24.29 0.85 45.97
C THR A 68 25.40 1.79 45.54
N ALA A 69 25.10 2.79 44.71
CA ALA A 69 25.95 3.96 44.54
C ALA A 69 25.09 5.23 44.50
N LYS A 70 25.32 6.06 45.51
CA LYS A 70 24.78 7.39 45.75
C LYS A 70 25.73 8.39 45.05
N GLY A 71 25.26 9.13 44.06
CA GLY A 71 25.97 10.25 43.44
C GLY A 71 24.93 11.29 43.00
N THR A 72 24.75 12.35 43.79
CA THR A 72 25.25 13.71 43.51
C THR A 72 24.64 14.30 42.24
N ALA A 73 23.65 15.15 42.45
CA ALA A 73 22.96 15.91 41.43
C ALA A 73 23.84 17.10 41.02
N ASP A 74 24.36 17.07 39.79
CA ASP A 74 24.81 18.26 39.08
C ASP A 74 23.76 18.58 38.01
N ALA A 75 23.21 19.79 38.13
CA ALA A 75 22.21 20.35 37.24
C ALA A 75 22.89 20.86 35.97
N ASP A 76 22.95 20.02 34.93
CA ASP A 76 23.38 20.43 33.61
C ASP A 76 22.17 20.94 32.79
N VAL A 77 22.14 22.25 32.61
CA VAL A 77 21.18 22.99 31.79
C VAL A 77 21.53 22.77 30.32
N HIS A 78 21.07 21.66 29.74
CA HIS A 78 21.06 21.50 28.30
C HIS A 78 19.82 22.19 27.70
N SER A 79 20.01 23.47 27.36
CA SER A 79 19.13 24.21 26.46
C SER A 79 19.02 23.44 25.14
N THR A 80 17.93 22.70 24.99
CA THR A 80 17.55 22.07 23.71
C THR A 80 17.06 23.20 22.81
N ILE A 81 17.96 23.72 21.98
CA ILE A 81 17.62 24.61 20.88
C ILE A 81 16.82 23.79 19.88
N THR A 82 15.50 23.80 20.03
CA THR A 82 14.59 23.37 18.98
C THR A 82 14.74 24.36 17.83
N PRO A 83 15.23 23.96 16.63
CA PRO A 83 15.30 24.87 15.52
C PRO A 83 13.86 25.26 15.15
N SER A 84 13.49 26.51 15.44
CA SER A 84 12.28 27.11 14.89
C SER A 84 12.48 27.20 13.38
N VAL A 85 11.94 26.22 12.67
CA VAL A 85 11.88 26.26 11.21
C VAL A 85 10.97 27.43 10.85
N ASP A 86 11.59 28.57 10.56
CA ASP A 86 10.95 29.73 9.99
C ASP A 86 10.21 29.27 8.73
N GLN A 87 8.87 29.24 8.81
CA GLN A 87 8.03 28.97 7.66
C GLN A 87 8.06 30.22 6.79
N SER A 88 9.14 30.40 6.01
CA SER A 88 9.22 31.45 5.01
C SER A 88 8.06 31.24 4.03
N LEU A 89 7.04 32.09 4.13
CA LEU A 89 5.92 32.10 3.20
C LEU A 89 6.46 32.50 1.84
N ASP A 90 6.64 31.52 0.96
CA ASP A 90 7.13 31.72 -0.41
C ASP A 90 5.98 32.33 -1.23
N VAL A 91 5.90 33.65 -1.21
CA VAL A 91 4.92 34.42 -1.98
C VAL A 91 5.50 34.61 -3.38
N ASN A 92 4.81 34.08 -4.38
CA ASN A 92 5.25 34.22 -5.76
C ASN A 92 5.20 35.71 -6.17
N PRO A 93 6.34 36.33 -6.56
CA PRO A 93 6.44 37.76 -6.78
C PRO A 93 5.63 38.26 -7.99
N LEU A 94 5.29 37.36 -8.93
CA LEU A 94 4.54 37.70 -10.14
C LEU A 94 3.02 37.62 -9.94
N THR A 95 2.56 36.80 -8.99
CA THR A 95 1.11 36.55 -8.80
C THR A 95 0.57 37.01 -7.46
N GLY A 96 1.44 37.36 -6.51
CA GLY A 96 1.07 37.74 -5.14
C GLY A 96 0.40 36.62 -4.34
N LYS A 97 0.27 35.41 -4.91
CA LYS A 97 -0.33 34.27 -4.24
C LYS A 97 0.74 33.54 -3.43
N THR A 98 0.48 33.41 -2.14
CA THR A 98 1.24 32.52 -1.25
C THR A 98 1.11 31.10 -1.78
N ARG A 99 2.21 30.51 -2.24
CA ARG A 99 2.21 29.08 -2.53
C ARG A 99 2.41 28.36 -1.21
N THR A 100 1.35 27.75 -0.69
CA THR A 100 1.50 26.66 0.28
C THR A 100 2.14 25.49 -0.46
N ILE A 101 3.46 25.52 -0.55
CA ILE A 101 4.23 24.34 -0.90
C ILE A 101 3.92 23.34 0.20
N SER A 102 3.05 22.37 -0.08
CA SER A 102 2.73 21.32 0.88
C SER A 102 4.04 20.74 1.40
N LYS A 103 4.14 20.50 2.71
CA LYS A 103 5.33 19.90 3.35
C LYS A 103 5.82 18.63 2.62
N ASP A 104 4.91 17.95 1.94
CA ASP A 104 5.20 16.83 1.02
C ASP A 104 6.11 17.18 -0.15
N LEU A 105 5.93 18.35 -0.78
CA LEU A 105 6.83 18.82 -1.84
C LEU A 105 8.20 19.21 -1.26
N GLN A 106 8.23 19.74 -0.02
CA GLN A 106 9.48 20.11 0.65
C GLN A 106 10.33 18.89 1.03
N LYS A 107 9.73 17.80 1.53
CA LYS A 107 10.46 16.54 1.74
C LYS A 107 10.80 15.86 0.41
N GLY A 108 9.94 15.98 -0.59
CA GLY A 108 10.14 15.50 -1.94
C GLY A 108 10.19 13.96 -2.07
N SER A 109 10.04 13.46 -3.30
CA SER A 109 10.13 12.03 -3.61
C SER A 109 11.48 11.42 -3.22
N PHE A 110 12.54 12.23 -3.16
CA PHE A 110 13.88 11.78 -2.78
C PHE A 110 13.93 11.30 -1.33
N HIS A 111 13.26 11.99 -0.40
CA HIS A 111 13.20 11.55 0.99
C HIS A 111 12.46 10.22 1.12
N MET A 112 11.35 10.05 0.40
CA MET A 112 10.59 8.79 0.39
C MET A 112 11.45 7.62 -0.15
N LEU A 113 12.24 7.88 -1.19
CA LEU A 113 13.14 6.88 -1.77
C LEU A 113 14.32 6.56 -0.84
N LYS A 114 14.90 7.59 -0.20
CA LYS A 114 15.95 7.44 0.81
C LYS A 114 15.45 6.61 1.99
N ASP A 115 14.27 6.94 2.51
CA ASP A 115 13.63 6.23 3.62
C ASP A 115 13.39 4.76 3.28
N LEU A 116 12.84 4.51 2.10
CA LEU A 116 12.64 3.16 1.57
C LEU A 116 13.95 2.38 1.44
N ASN A 117 15.00 2.99 0.88
CA ASN A 117 16.32 2.37 0.70
C ASN A 117 17.02 2.09 2.03
N THR A 118 16.98 3.06 2.95
CA THR A 118 17.55 2.94 4.29
C THR A 118 16.92 1.78 5.04
N ASN A 119 15.60 1.62 4.90
CA ASN A 119 14.86 0.54 5.52
C ASN A 119 14.81 -0.74 4.67
N LYS A 120 15.45 -0.78 3.49
CA LYS A 120 15.43 -1.92 2.55
C LYS A 120 14.01 -2.41 2.22
N GLY A 121 13.05 -1.49 2.09
CA GLY A 121 11.63 -1.80 1.92
C GLY A 121 10.95 -2.39 3.17
N LYS A 122 11.66 -2.50 4.29
CA LYS A 122 11.16 -2.96 5.60
C LYS A 122 10.80 -1.76 6.49
N LEU A 123 10.06 -0.79 5.96
CA LEU A 123 9.50 0.27 6.79
C LEU A 123 8.53 -0.39 7.78
N PHE A 124 8.66 -0.12 9.08
CA PHE A 124 7.77 -0.76 10.05
C PHE A 124 7.36 0.15 11.18
N LEU A 125 6.06 0.42 11.19
CA LEU A 125 5.29 0.75 12.37
C LEU A 125 4.13 -0.28 12.44
N ALA A 126 4.36 -1.52 12.92
CA ALA A 126 3.22 -2.25 13.48
C ALA A 126 2.97 -1.73 14.87
N HIS A 127 2.16 -0.68 14.89
CA HIS A 127 1.56 -0.18 16.10
C HIS A 127 0.22 -0.87 16.23
N ARG A 128 0.06 -1.73 17.24
CA ARG A 128 -1.28 -1.92 17.79
C ARG A 128 -1.65 -0.55 18.33
N LEU A 129 -2.71 0.08 17.81
CA LEU A 129 -3.17 1.32 18.42
C LEU A 129 -3.39 1.00 19.90
N ASP A 130 -2.69 1.73 20.78
CA ASP A 130 -2.64 1.37 22.20
C ASP A 130 -4.06 1.16 22.69
N SER A 131 -4.28 0.12 23.49
CA SER A 131 -5.63 -0.18 23.98
C SER A 131 -6.24 0.98 24.80
N SER A 132 -5.40 1.92 25.23
CA SER A 132 -5.76 3.19 25.87
C SER A 132 -6.16 4.30 24.88
N SER A 133 -5.70 4.24 23.63
CA SER A 133 -6.06 5.21 22.59
C SER A 133 -7.40 4.83 21.95
N PRO A 134 -8.30 5.80 21.68
CA PRO A 134 -9.55 5.50 21.01
C PRO A 134 -9.26 4.94 19.60
N PRO A 135 -9.95 3.88 19.18
CA PRO A 135 -9.74 3.29 17.86
C PRO A 135 -10.03 4.32 16.77
N MET A 136 -9.08 4.47 15.85
CA MET A 136 -9.09 5.49 14.81
C MET A 136 -10.17 5.17 13.76
N PRO A 137 -11.09 6.10 13.44
CA PRO A 137 -12.09 5.86 12.40
C PRO A 137 -11.41 5.81 11.03
N TRP A 138 -11.94 4.98 10.14
CA TRP A 138 -11.50 4.98 8.75
C TRP A 138 -11.88 6.30 8.06
N PRO A 139 -10.99 6.91 7.25
CA PRO A 139 -11.29 8.18 6.58
C PRO A 139 -12.38 8.03 5.53
N GLU A 140 -13.27 9.02 5.46
CA GLU A 140 -14.26 9.12 4.39
C GLU A 140 -13.58 9.38 3.04
N MET A 141 -14.05 8.68 2.00
CA MET A 141 -13.48 8.73 0.66
C MET A 141 -14.59 8.99 -0.37
N PRO A 142 -15.08 10.23 -0.50
CA PRO A 142 -16.11 10.55 -1.48
C PRO A 142 -15.60 10.28 -2.90
N GLY A 143 -16.36 9.51 -3.68
CA GLY A 143 -15.95 9.09 -5.02
C GLY A 143 -15.04 7.86 -5.07
N LEU A 144 -14.98 7.08 -3.99
CA LEU A 144 -14.43 5.72 -4.03
C LEU A 144 -15.22 4.86 -5.03
N THR A 145 -14.51 4.18 -5.92
CA THR A 145 -15.13 3.33 -6.97
C THR A 145 -14.55 1.92 -6.90
N SER A 146 -15.39 0.89 -7.03
CA SER A 146 -14.92 -0.49 -7.26
C SER A 146 -14.51 -0.67 -8.73
N LEU A 147 -13.56 -1.56 -9.03
CA LEU A 147 -13.19 -1.88 -10.41
C LEU A 147 -14.36 -2.50 -11.23
N LEU A 148 -15.35 -3.12 -10.57
CA LEU A 148 -16.53 -3.67 -11.25
C LEU A 148 -17.66 -2.67 -11.47
N SER A 149 -17.70 -1.55 -10.73
CA SER A 149 -18.66 -0.44 -10.86
C SER A 149 -20.15 -0.81 -10.76
N THR A 150 -20.84 -0.36 -9.70
CA THR A 150 -22.27 0.07 -9.81
C THR A 150 -22.79 0.90 -8.64
N SER A 151 -22.15 0.95 -7.48
CA SER A 151 -22.48 1.89 -6.40
C SER A 151 -21.32 1.97 -5.41
N PRO A 152 -21.17 3.07 -4.63
CA PRO A 152 -20.17 3.11 -3.56
C PRO A 152 -20.62 2.15 -2.45
N PRO A 153 -19.90 1.05 -2.18
CA PRO A 153 -20.20 0.26 -1.00
C PRO A 153 -19.81 1.04 0.25
N THR A 154 -20.44 0.71 1.37
CA THR A 154 -19.98 1.15 2.69
C THR A 154 -18.54 0.68 2.86
N PHE A 155 -17.60 1.63 2.84
CA PHE A 155 -16.17 1.35 2.94
C PHE A 155 -15.59 2.04 4.19
N PRO A 156 -14.95 1.29 5.10
CA PRO A 156 -14.78 -0.15 5.04
C PRO A 156 -16.07 -0.84 5.52
N PRO A 157 -16.28 -2.12 5.19
CA PRO A 157 -17.44 -2.85 5.69
C PRO A 157 -17.41 -2.95 7.23
N PRO A 158 -18.57 -3.17 7.87
CA PRO A 158 -18.64 -3.27 9.33
C PRO A 158 -17.95 -4.53 9.88
N SER A 159 -17.86 -5.60 9.09
CA SER A 159 -17.14 -6.82 9.49
C SER A 159 -15.62 -6.61 9.47
N PRO A 160 -14.85 -7.46 10.17
CA PRO A 160 -13.40 -7.33 10.19
C PRO A 160 -12.79 -7.55 8.81
N HIS A 161 -11.91 -6.65 8.38
CA HIS A 161 -11.28 -6.71 7.06
C HIS A 161 -9.81 -6.33 7.12
N LEU A 162 -9.04 -6.94 6.22
CA LEU A 162 -7.72 -6.46 5.88
C LEU A 162 -7.78 -5.54 4.66
N ILE A 163 -7.39 -4.28 4.83
CA ILE A 163 -7.36 -3.28 3.77
C ILE A 163 -5.92 -3.03 3.35
N CYS A 164 -5.60 -3.38 2.11
CA CYS A 164 -4.29 -3.21 1.50
C CYS A 164 -4.28 -1.93 0.67
N VAL A 165 -3.51 -0.92 1.07
CA VAL A 165 -3.49 0.42 0.47
C VAL A 165 -2.19 0.65 -0.30
N SER A 166 -2.28 1.18 -1.52
CA SER A 166 -1.12 1.57 -2.33
C SER A 166 -1.40 2.85 -3.11
N PHE A 167 -0.41 3.74 -3.20
CA PHE A 167 -0.49 4.96 -4.01
C PHE A 167 0.23 4.83 -5.36
N LYS A 168 1.20 3.91 -5.44
CA LYS A 168 2.07 3.67 -6.59
C LYS A 168 2.24 2.17 -6.81
N GLN A 169 2.60 1.78 -8.03
CA GLN A 169 2.83 0.38 -8.41
C GLN A 169 3.84 -0.31 -7.48
N PHE A 170 4.92 0.38 -7.12
CA PHE A 170 5.95 -0.19 -6.26
C PHE A 170 5.41 -0.60 -4.87
N GLY A 171 4.53 0.20 -4.28
CA GLY A 171 3.87 -0.15 -3.03
C GLY A 171 2.85 -1.28 -3.21
N PHE A 172 2.17 -1.32 -4.36
CA PHE A 172 1.24 -2.40 -4.71
C PHE A 172 1.94 -3.76 -4.75
N ASP A 173 3.15 -3.82 -5.33
CA ASP A 173 3.94 -5.07 -5.46
C ASP A 173 4.40 -5.63 -4.10
N MET A 174 4.37 -4.83 -3.03
CA MET A 174 4.70 -5.29 -1.67
C MET A 174 3.53 -5.99 -0.96
N LEU A 175 2.28 -5.67 -1.33
CA LEU A 175 1.08 -6.14 -0.65
C LEU A 175 0.91 -7.68 -0.66
N PRO A 176 1.31 -8.42 -1.72
CA PRO A 176 1.28 -9.88 -1.70
C PRO A 176 2.10 -10.51 -0.55
N SER A 177 3.16 -9.84 -0.08
CA SER A 177 3.96 -10.36 1.04
C SER A 177 3.13 -10.46 2.33
N TRP A 178 2.12 -9.62 2.51
CA TRP A 178 1.21 -9.65 3.66
C TRP A 178 0.07 -10.65 3.48
N THR A 179 -0.49 -10.73 2.27
CA THR A 179 -1.73 -11.49 2.01
C THR A 179 -1.49 -12.95 1.65
N SER A 180 -0.32 -13.30 1.12
CA SER A 180 0.02 -14.67 0.68
C SER A 180 -0.07 -15.74 1.77
N SER A 181 0.12 -15.35 3.04
CA SER A 181 0.06 -16.27 4.19
C SER A 181 -1.29 -16.29 4.90
N LEU A 182 -2.28 -15.56 4.39
CA LEU A 182 -3.60 -15.50 4.97
C LEU A 182 -4.46 -16.64 4.43
N PRO A 183 -5.38 -17.18 5.24
CA PRO A 183 -6.42 -18.06 4.75
C PRO A 183 -7.18 -17.39 3.59
N PRO A 184 -7.62 -18.17 2.58
CA PRO A 184 -8.42 -17.63 1.47
C PRO A 184 -9.77 -17.05 1.95
N THR A 185 -10.20 -17.40 3.16
CA THR A 185 -11.41 -16.90 3.80
C THR A 185 -11.24 -15.53 4.44
N THR A 186 -10.00 -15.03 4.61
CA THR A 186 -9.76 -13.73 5.25
C THR A 186 -10.18 -12.62 4.29
N PRO A 187 -11.24 -11.85 4.61
CA PRO A 187 -11.78 -10.87 3.70
C PRO A 187 -10.78 -9.72 3.54
N THR A 188 -10.27 -9.57 2.31
CA THR A 188 -9.21 -8.64 1.98
C THR A 188 -9.69 -7.66 0.93
N LEU A 189 -9.59 -6.38 1.21
CA LEU A 189 -9.90 -5.30 0.28
C LEU A 189 -8.62 -4.66 -0.20
N GLN A 190 -8.56 -4.32 -1.48
CA GLN A 190 -7.44 -3.61 -2.06
C GLN A 190 -7.87 -2.19 -2.41
N LEU A 191 -7.11 -1.20 -1.97
CA LEU A 191 -7.37 0.22 -2.18
C LEU A 191 -6.19 0.87 -2.92
N VAL A 192 -6.45 1.31 -4.15
CA VAL A 192 -5.49 2.05 -4.96
C VAL A 192 -5.84 3.53 -4.90
N ILE A 193 -4.91 4.35 -4.43
CA ILE A 193 -5.09 5.80 -4.31
C ILE A 193 -4.30 6.50 -5.43
N GLY A 194 -5.01 7.20 -6.31
CA GLY A 194 -4.43 8.03 -7.37
C GLY A 194 -4.25 9.49 -6.94
N ASP A 195 -3.28 10.17 -7.54
CA ASP A 195 -3.11 11.63 -7.40
C ASP A 195 -4.26 12.38 -8.11
N GLY A 196 -5.18 12.95 -7.32
CA GLY A 196 -6.54 13.33 -7.73
C GLY A 196 -6.77 14.55 -8.64
N GLY A 197 -5.78 14.98 -9.42
CA GLY A 197 -5.92 16.08 -10.37
C GLY A 197 -6.29 15.60 -11.77
N ILE A 198 -5.26 15.37 -12.59
CA ILE A 198 -5.41 15.00 -13.99
C ILE A 198 -5.85 13.54 -14.19
N LEU A 199 -5.59 12.66 -13.21
CA LEU A 199 -5.87 11.24 -13.32
C LEU A 199 -7.37 10.91 -13.38
N LYS A 200 -8.24 11.82 -12.94
CA LYS A 200 -9.71 11.66 -13.09
C LYS A 200 -10.11 11.53 -14.56
N LEU A 201 -9.48 12.28 -15.46
CA LEU A 201 -9.73 12.20 -16.91
C LEU A 201 -9.26 10.87 -17.50
N PHE A 202 -8.28 10.22 -16.85
CA PHE A 202 -7.71 8.95 -17.27
C PHE A 202 -8.24 7.77 -16.45
N GLN A 203 -9.35 7.94 -15.72
CA GLN A 203 -9.88 6.89 -14.85
C GLN A 203 -10.14 5.59 -15.60
N GLY A 204 -10.72 5.65 -16.81
CA GLY A 204 -10.97 4.46 -17.64
C GLY A 204 -9.67 3.74 -18.04
N PHE A 205 -8.61 4.49 -18.35
CA PHE A 205 -7.30 3.94 -18.68
C PHE A 205 -6.63 3.29 -17.46
N LEU A 206 -6.71 3.94 -16.28
CA LEU A 206 -6.19 3.39 -15.03
C LEU A 206 -6.93 2.11 -14.62
N THR A 207 -8.26 2.12 -14.64
CA THR A 207 -9.10 0.94 -14.38
C THR A 207 -8.76 -0.20 -15.34
N SER A 208 -8.63 0.09 -16.64
CA SER A 208 -8.24 -0.91 -17.64
C SER A 208 -6.84 -1.48 -17.36
N SER A 209 -5.90 -0.63 -16.98
CA SER A 209 -4.54 -1.06 -16.65
C SER A 209 -4.50 -1.92 -15.39
N LEU A 210 -5.23 -1.54 -14.33
CA LEU A 210 -5.36 -2.35 -13.11
C LEU A 210 -6.01 -3.70 -13.39
N LYS A 211 -7.06 -3.75 -14.21
CA LYS A 211 -7.72 -5.01 -14.61
C LYS A 211 -6.79 -5.98 -15.36
N LYS A 212 -5.74 -5.49 -16.03
CA LYS A 212 -4.74 -6.35 -16.69
C LYS A 212 -3.77 -6.99 -15.71
N VAL A 213 -3.50 -6.35 -14.58
CA VAL A 213 -2.54 -6.80 -13.56
C VAL A 213 -3.24 -7.60 -12.46
N ILE A 214 -4.46 -7.22 -12.11
CA ILE A 214 -5.23 -7.80 -11.02
C ILE A 214 -6.08 -8.95 -11.56
N PRO A 215 -6.00 -10.16 -10.98
CA PRO A 215 -6.87 -11.27 -11.33
C PRO A 215 -8.36 -10.90 -11.24
N GLU A 216 -9.17 -11.39 -12.18
CA GLU A 216 -10.58 -11.04 -12.31
C GLU A 216 -11.41 -11.32 -11.05
N ASN A 217 -11.11 -12.42 -10.36
CA ASN A 217 -11.74 -12.78 -9.09
C ASN A 217 -11.47 -11.80 -7.94
N LYS A 218 -10.59 -10.81 -8.12
CA LYS A 218 -10.30 -9.76 -7.13
C LYS A 218 -10.86 -8.39 -7.51
N TRP A 219 -11.47 -8.24 -8.67
CA TRP A 219 -11.95 -6.94 -9.14
C TRP A 219 -13.04 -6.36 -8.23
N GLU A 220 -13.93 -7.20 -7.69
CA GLU A 220 -14.99 -6.77 -6.77
C GLU A 220 -14.42 -6.13 -5.49
N HIS A 221 -13.36 -6.74 -4.95
CA HIS A 221 -12.70 -6.32 -3.72
C HIS A 221 -11.58 -5.29 -3.95
N THR A 222 -11.44 -4.79 -5.18
CA THR A 222 -10.47 -3.75 -5.51
C THR A 222 -11.16 -2.42 -5.75
N TYR A 223 -10.74 -1.42 -4.99
CA TYR A 223 -11.25 -0.07 -5.01
C TYR A 223 -10.19 0.90 -5.49
N MET A 224 -10.65 1.94 -6.18
CA MET A 224 -9.83 3.05 -6.63
C MET A 224 -10.41 4.36 -6.11
N TYR A 225 -9.54 5.16 -5.49
CA TYR A 225 -9.84 6.50 -5.01
C TYR A 225 -8.99 7.53 -5.77
N ASN A 226 -9.64 8.44 -6.50
CA ASN A 226 -8.98 9.48 -7.30
C ASN A 226 -9.21 10.89 -6.72
N GLY A 227 -9.32 11.02 -5.39
CA GLY A 227 -9.53 12.30 -4.72
C GLY A 227 -8.26 12.90 -4.12
N GLU A 228 -8.45 13.95 -3.32
CA GLU A 228 -7.37 14.53 -2.52
C GLU A 228 -7.03 13.58 -1.37
N HIS A 229 -5.80 13.08 -1.35
CA HIS A 229 -5.38 12.05 -0.40
C HIS A 229 -4.53 12.61 0.76
N GLY A 230 -4.33 13.93 0.84
CA GLY A 230 -3.61 14.57 1.95
C GLY A 230 -4.25 14.25 3.30
N ARG A 231 -5.57 14.44 3.41
CA ARG A 231 -6.35 14.10 4.62
C ARG A 231 -6.29 12.63 4.97
N ILE A 232 -6.38 11.73 3.99
CA ILE A 232 -6.28 10.28 4.20
C ILE A 232 -4.91 9.91 4.77
N ARG A 233 -3.85 10.51 4.20
CA ARG A 233 -2.48 10.28 4.67
C ARG A 233 -2.26 10.79 6.08
N GLU A 234 -2.77 11.97 6.41
CA GLU A 234 -2.70 12.53 7.76
C GLU A 234 -3.44 11.64 8.76
N MET A 235 -4.70 11.30 8.48
CA MET A 235 -5.52 10.48 9.36
C MET A 235 -4.91 9.09 9.60
N LEU A 236 -4.49 8.40 8.53
CA LEU A 236 -3.89 7.06 8.65
C LEU A 236 -2.39 7.09 9.01
N ASN A 237 -1.82 8.28 9.16
CA ASN A 237 -0.41 8.56 9.39
C ASN A 237 0.49 7.77 8.39
N ILE A 238 0.27 8.07 7.10
CA ILE A 238 0.98 7.56 5.92
C ILE A 238 1.99 8.61 5.44
N GLU A 239 3.25 8.37 5.78
CA GLU A 239 4.32 9.31 5.41
C GLU A 239 4.90 9.03 4.02
N ASN A 240 5.07 7.76 3.66
CA ASN A 240 5.79 7.34 2.45
C ASN A 240 4.85 6.67 1.42
N THR A 241 4.44 7.42 0.40
CA THR A 241 3.49 6.92 -0.63
C THR A 241 4.08 5.91 -1.61
N LEU A 242 5.41 5.72 -1.62
CA LEU A 242 6.04 4.65 -2.40
C LEU A 242 5.81 3.28 -1.78
N THR A 243 5.38 3.21 -0.53
CA THR A 243 5.27 1.96 0.23
C THR A 243 3.83 1.42 0.21
N GLY A 244 3.67 0.10 0.27
CA GLY A 244 2.38 -0.55 0.50
C GLY A 244 2.01 -0.56 1.98
N PHE A 245 0.76 -0.27 2.31
CA PHE A 245 0.24 -0.28 3.67
C PHE A 245 -0.84 -1.35 3.83
N VAL A 246 -0.96 -1.88 5.03
CA VAL A 246 -2.00 -2.83 5.42
C VAL A 246 -2.65 -2.33 6.68
N PHE A 247 -3.98 -2.31 6.71
CA PHE A 247 -4.77 -1.90 7.87
C PHE A 247 -5.77 -3.00 8.20
N TYR A 248 -5.79 -3.44 9.44
CA TYR A 248 -6.86 -4.30 9.93
C TYR A 248 -7.93 -3.42 10.57
N THR A 249 -9.17 -3.58 10.09
CA THR A 249 -10.32 -2.82 10.58
C THR A 249 -11.34 -3.73 11.24
N VAL A 250 -12.02 -3.21 12.27
CA VAL A 250 -13.15 -3.87 12.95
C VAL A 250 -14.22 -2.80 13.19
N GLY A 251 -15.44 -3.00 12.67
CA GLY A 251 -16.54 -2.06 12.88
C GLY A 251 -16.27 -0.66 12.33
N GLY A 252 -15.58 -0.54 11.18
CA GLY A 252 -15.26 0.77 10.59
C GLY A 252 -14.00 1.45 11.16
N LYS A 253 -13.34 0.86 12.16
CA LYS A 253 -12.21 1.47 12.85
C LYS A 253 -10.92 0.68 12.63
N VAL A 254 -9.80 1.38 12.49
CA VAL A 254 -8.47 0.79 12.40
C VAL A 254 -8.05 0.32 13.79
N VAL A 255 -7.63 -0.95 13.89
CA VAL A 255 -7.13 -1.54 15.14
C VAL A 255 -5.66 -1.92 15.04
N TRP A 256 -5.16 -2.14 13.82
CA TRP A 256 -3.78 -2.48 13.53
C TRP A 256 -3.38 -1.95 12.16
N ARG A 257 -2.10 -1.60 12.01
CA ARG A 257 -1.52 -1.21 10.72
C ARG A 257 -0.13 -1.80 10.54
N GLY A 258 0.29 -1.91 9.29
CA GLY A 258 1.64 -2.29 8.88
C GLY A 258 1.98 -1.66 7.54
N CYS A 259 3.26 -1.66 7.18
CA CYS A 259 3.74 -1.15 5.89
C CYS A 259 4.97 -1.93 5.40
N GLY A 260 5.28 -1.78 4.11
CA GLY A 260 6.47 -2.37 3.48
C GLY A 260 6.34 -3.86 3.19
N ILE A 261 7.46 -4.55 3.11
CA ILE A 261 7.52 -6.01 2.90
C ILE A 261 7.36 -6.74 4.25
N ALA A 262 6.41 -7.68 4.30
CA ALA A 262 6.16 -8.51 5.47
C ALA A 262 7.29 -9.53 5.68
N THR A 263 7.80 -9.62 6.92
CA THR A 263 8.61 -10.76 7.36
C THR A 263 7.75 -11.72 8.18
N GLU A 264 8.16 -12.99 8.30
CA GLU A 264 7.39 -14.01 9.04
C GLU A 264 7.11 -13.62 10.50
N GLU A 265 8.08 -13.02 11.17
CA GLU A 265 7.89 -12.50 12.53
C GLU A 265 6.78 -11.43 12.61
N LYS A 266 6.71 -10.56 11.60
CA LYS A 266 5.71 -9.49 11.52
C LYS A 266 4.33 -10.04 11.23
N LYS A 267 4.22 -11.03 10.34
CA LYS A 267 2.98 -11.78 10.10
C LYS A 267 2.46 -12.40 11.40
N LYS A 268 3.35 -13.01 12.20
CA LYS A 268 3.01 -13.57 13.52
C LYS A 268 2.56 -12.52 14.52
N LYS A 269 3.16 -11.32 14.53
CA LYS A 269 2.71 -10.19 15.38
C LYS A 269 1.30 -9.73 15.02
N GLY A 270 1.00 -9.58 13.74
CA GLY A 270 -0.35 -9.25 13.32
C GLY A 270 -1.34 -10.33 13.72
N LYS A 271 -1.03 -11.63 13.54
CA LYS A 271 -1.96 -12.75 13.84
C LYS A 271 -2.43 -12.71 15.29
N ARG A 272 -1.53 -12.33 16.20
CA ARG A 272 -1.84 -12.12 17.63
C ARG A 272 -2.75 -10.92 17.89
N ALA A 273 -2.79 -9.95 16.99
CA ALA A 273 -3.71 -8.81 17.05
C ALA A 273 -5.11 -9.12 16.48
N GLY A 274 -5.33 -10.34 15.95
CA GLY A 274 -6.66 -10.83 15.56
C GLY A 274 -7.00 -10.77 14.08
N TRP A 275 -6.04 -10.48 13.19
CA TRP A 275 -6.23 -10.54 11.73
C TRP A 275 -5.94 -11.92 11.12
#